data_AF-A0A1G4RAP5-F1
#
_entry.id   AF-A0A1G4RAP5-F1
#
_cell.length_a   1.000
_cell.length_b   1.000
_cell.length_c   1.000
_cell.angle_alpha   90.00
_cell.angle_beta   90.00
_cell.angle_gamma   90.00
#
_symmetry.space_group_name_H-M   'P 1'
#
loop_
_entity.id
_entity.type
_entity.pdbx_description
1 polymer ?
#
loop_
_entity_poly.entity_id
_entity_poly.type
_entity_poly.pdbx_seq_one_letter_code
_entity_poly.pdbx_strand_id
1 'polypeptide(L)'
;MSIYAIAKTILTIIMIAAPLAGILMLAFGIARKRKGLIAGGIVVFLMAPAAFFGFFLVAVKQYSFDFDKLDTFEVTSENLHDGVWDVEISHDKGFDRSPQLSWEAVDGASFYVVYMIDPDGSNWLHMTALTSDTHLDPGCEQNYIGPYPPNGTHTYVVYVFALKEMKTPGGPVNSPCDGIREMASKLNTFNNSDVGNIIAYGELRGEYPGM
;
A
#
# COMPACT_ATOMS: atom_id res chain seq x y z
N MET A 1 -7.12 19.15 6.12
CA MET A 1 -7.02 18.97 4.66
C MET A 1 -5.55 18.79 4.33
N SER A 2 -5.13 17.68 3.73
CA SER A 2 -3.71 17.43 3.45
C SER A 2 -3.14 18.51 2.53
N ILE A 3 -1.83 18.79 2.61
CA ILE A 3 -1.15 19.69 1.66
C ILE A 3 -1.42 19.25 0.22
N TYR A 4 -1.55 17.94 0.00
CA TYR A 4 -1.94 17.36 -1.28
C TYR A 4 -3.38 17.71 -1.69
N ALA A 5 -4.36 17.57 -0.80
CA ALA A 5 -5.75 17.96 -1.11
C ALA A 5 -5.84 19.45 -1.47
N ILE A 6 -5.08 20.30 -0.78
CA ILE A 6 -4.97 21.74 -1.11
C ILE A 6 -4.30 21.92 -2.50
N ALA A 7 -3.19 21.24 -2.76
CA ALA A 7 -2.49 21.31 -4.04
C ALA A 7 -3.38 20.82 -5.20
N LYS A 8 -4.11 19.71 -5.02
CA LYS A 8 -5.08 19.15 -5.98
C LYS A 8 -6.21 20.12 -6.30
N THR A 9 -6.78 20.75 -5.26
CA THR A 9 -7.83 21.78 -5.42
C THR A 9 -7.30 23.00 -6.16
N ILE A 10 -6.13 23.52 -5.78
CA ILE A 10 -5.48 24.65 -6.48
C ILE A 10 -5.21 24.31 -7.94
N LEU A 11 -4.68 23.10 -8.22
CA LEU A 11 -4.41 22.64 -9.57
C LEU A 11 -5.69 22.56 -10.40
N THR A 12 -6.78 22.05 -9.83
CA THR A 12 -8.08 21.95 -10.50
C THR A 12 -8.64 23.33 -10.84
N ILE A 13 -8.50 24.30 -9.93
CA ILE A 13 -8.91 25.68 -10.17
C ILE A 13 -8.08 26.29 -11.31
N ILE A 14 -6.75 26.12 -11.30
CA ILE A 14 -5.87 26.62 -12.37
C ILE A 14 -6.22 25.98 -13.72
N MET A 15 -6.54 24.68 -13.74
CA MET A 15 -6.93 23.95 -14.95
C MET A 15 -8.24 24.42 -15.57
N ILE A 16 -9.13 25.02 -14.79
CA ILE A 16 -10.37 25.62 -15.31
C ILE A 16 -10.15 27.09 -15.65
N ALA A 17 -9.49 27.85 -14.78
CA ALA A 17 -9.35 29.29 -14.91
C ALA A 17 -8.39 29.71 -16.03
N ALA A 18 -7.25 29.03 -16.21
CA ALA A 18 -6.25 29.42 -17.20
C ALA A 18 -6.71 29.22 -18.66
N PRO A 19 -7.34 28.08 -19.05
CA PRO A 19 -7.91 27.94 -20.38
C PRO A 19 -9.05 28.93 -20.63
N LEU A 20 -9.90 29.16 -19.63
CA LEU A 20 -11.00 30.12 -19.73
C LEU A 20 -10.49 31.56 -19.94
N ALA A 21 -9.43 31.96 -19.24
CA ALA A 21 -8.76 33.23 -19.44
C ALA A 21 -8.12 33.35 -20.84
N GLY A 22 -7.49 32.28 -21.32
CA GLY A 22 -6.95 32.20 -22.69
C GLY A 22 -8.05 32.37 -23.76
N ILE A 23 -9.18 31.68 -23.59
CA ILE A 23 -10.35 31.77 -24.48
C ILE A 23 -10.95 33.18 -24.46
N LEU A 24 -11.09 33.80 -23.28
CA LEU A 24 -11.62 35.16 -23.15
C LEU A 24 -10.70 36.20 -23.79
N MET A 25 -9.37 36.06 -23.63
CA MET A 25 -8.40 36.93 -24.30
C MET A 25 -8.44 36.78 -25.83
N LEU A 26 -8.58 35.54 -26.31
CA LEU A 26 -8.76 35.24 -27.73
C LEU A 26 -10.03 35.90 -28.28
N ALA A 27 -11.18 35.69 -27.64
CA ALA A 27 -12.47 36.23 -28.05
C ALA A 27 -12.45 37.78 -28.07
N PHE A 28 -11.92 38.40 -27.01
CA PHE A 28 -11.80 39.85 -26.93
C PHE A 28 -10.81 40.42 -27.96
N GLY A 29 -9.68 39.72 -28.16
CA GLY A 29 -8.67 40.06 -29.16
C GLY A 29 -9.23 40.05 -30.58
N ILE A 30 -10.04 39.03 -30.92
CA ILE A 30 -10.73 38.92 -32.20
C ILE A 30 -11.75 40.06 -32.36
N ALA A 31 -12.62 40.26 -31.38
CA ALA A 31 -13.66 41.30 -31.41
C ALA A 31 -13.08 42.71 -31.57
N ARG A 32 -11.93 43.00 -30.94
CA ARG A 32 -11.25 44.31 -30.99
C ARG A 32 -10.17 44.40 -32.07
N LYS A 33 -9.97 43.35 -32.89
CA LYS A 33 -8.88 43.23 -33.88
C LYS A 33 -7.48 43.52 -33.30
N ARG A 34 -7.25 43.18 -32.03
CA ARG A 34 -5.96 43.39 -31.34
C ARG A 34 -5.09 42.14 -31.43
N LYS A 35 -4.16 42.14 -32.40
CA LYS A 35 -3.24 41.01 -32.67
C LYS A 35 -2.45 40.56 -31.44
N GLY A 36 -2.02 41.49 -30.56
CA GLY A 36 -1.30 41.16 -29.33
C GLY A 36 -2.12 40.34 -28.31
N LEU A 37 -3.44 40.60 -28.21
CA LEU A 37 -4.34 39.85 -27.34
C LEU A 37 -4.63 38.45 -27.89
N ILE A 38 -4.70 38.33 -29.22
CA ILE A 38 -4.86 37.02 -29.89
C ILE A 38 -3.62 36.16 -29.65
N ALA A 39 -2.42 36.71 -29.88
CA ALA A 39 -1.17 36.01 -29.63
C ALA A 39 -1.01 35.63 -28.15
N GLY A 40 -1.31 36.54 -27.22
CA GLY A 40 -1.29 36.26 -25.79
C GLY A 40 -2.26 35.17 -25.37
N GLY A 41 -3.49 35.18 -25.90
CA GLY A 41 -4.49 34.15 -25.63
C GLY A 41 -4.07 32.75 -26.11
N ILE A 42 -3.44 32.65 -27.29
CA ILE A 42 -2.89 31.39 -27.81
C ILE A 42 -1.77 30.87 -26.89
N VAL A 43 -0.84 31.73 -26.48
CA VAL A 43 0.27 31.35 -25.60
C VAL A 43 -0.25 30.85 -24.26
N VAL A 44 -1.18 31.56 -23.61
CA VAL A 44 -1.76 31.13 -22.33
C VAL A 44 -2.51 29.80 -22.47
N PHE A 45 -3.26 29.64 -23.57
CA PHE A 45 -3.99 28.41 -23.84
C PHE A 45 -3.06 27.20 -24.05
N LEU A 46 -1.91 27.38 -24.72
CA LEU A 46 -0.95 26.29 -25.01
C LEU A 46 0.02 26.02 -23.85
N MET A 47 0.39 27.03 -23.06
CA MET A 47 1.32 26.89 -21.93
C MET A 47 0.67 26.17 -20.74
N ALA A 48 -0.64 26.30 -20.55
CA ALA A 48 -1.34 25.65 -19.44
C ALA A 48 -1.26 24.10 -19.51
N PRO A 49 -1.52 23.43 -20.66
CA PRO A 49 -1.29 22.00 -20.83
C PRO A 49 0.16 21.56 -20.64
N ALA A 50 1.14 22.36 -21.08
CA ALA A 50 2.57 22.03 -20.96
C ALA A 50 3.06 22.11 -19.51
N ALA A 51 2.67 23.17 -18.79
CA ALA A 51 2.94 23.30 -17.36
C ALA A 51 2.21 22.22 -16.55
N PHE A 52 0.99 21.85 -16.95
CA PHE A 52 0.25 20.73 -16.38
C PHE A 52 0.98 19.40 -16.59
N PHE A 53 1.45 19.11 -17.81
CA PHE A 53 2.17 17.86 -18.08
C PHE A 53 3.48 17.78 -17.29
N GLY A 54 4.21 18.90 -17.17
CA GLY A 54 5.40 19.00 -16.33
C GLY A 54 5.10 18.73 -14.84
N PHE A 55 4.05 19.35 -14.29
CA PHE A 55 3.65 19.13 -12.90
C PHE A 55 3.10 17.72 -12.68
N PHE A 56 2.30 17.20 -13.61
CA PHE A 56 1.76 15.86 -13.59
C PHE A 56 2.87 14.81 -13.56
N LEU A 57 3.91 14.95 -14.39
CA LEU A 57 5.05 14.03 -14.37
C LEU A 57 5.81 14.07 -13.03
N VAL A 58 5.99 15.25 -12.44
CA VAL A 58 6.63 15.39 -11.13
C VAL A 58 5.77 14.77 -10.02
N ALA A 59 4.46 15.03 -10.04
CA ALA A 59 3.50 14.47 -9.08
C ALA A 59 3.41 12.94 -9.17
N VAL A 60 3.37 12.38 -10.39
CA VAL A 60 3.37 10.93 -10.61
C VAL A 60 4.68 10.29 -10.13
N LYS A 61 5.84 10.92 -10.38
CA LYS A 61 7.14 10.38 -9.95
C LYS A 61 7.33 10.37 -8.43
N GLN A 62 6.73 11.33 -7.71
CA GLN A 62 6.77 11.37 -6.25
C GLN A 62 5.81 10.35 -5.59
N TYR A 63 4.92 9.72 -6.38
CA TYR A 63 3.89 8.80 -5.92
C TYR A 63 4.19 7.31 -6.12
N SER A 64 5.37 6.94 -6.65
CA SER A 64 5.74 5.53 -6.73
C SER A 64 6.03 5.01 -5.32
N PHE A 65 5.13 4.18 -4.79
CA PHE A 65 5.39 3.44 -3.55
C PHE A 65 6.64 2.58 -3.74
N ASP A 66 7.65 2.82 -2.90
CA ASP A 66 8.92 2.11 -2.91
C ASP A 66 9.02 1.29 -1.64
N PHE A 67 8.62 0.02 -1.75
CA PHE A 67 8.58 -0.93 -0.62
C PHE A 67 9.94 -1.05 0.08
N ASP A 68 11.03 -0.99 -0.69
CA ASP A 68 12.39 -1.22 -0.18
C ASP A 68 12.94 -0.04 0.65
N LYS A 69 12.18 1.07 0.71
CA LYS A 69 12.51 2.26 1.51
C LYS A 69 11.66 2.41 2.76
N LEU A 70 10.78 1.46 3.04
CA LEU A 70 10.03 1.47 4.29
C LEU A 70 10.97 1.19 5.46
N ASP A 71 10.76 1.90 6.56
CA ASP A 71 11.39 1.56 7.84
C ASP A 71 10.93 0.17 8.29
N THR A 72 11.76 -0.50 9.08
CA THR A 72 11.48 -1.85 9.57
C THR A 72 11.42 -1.92 11.10
N PHE A 73 10.67 -2.90 11.61
CA PHE A 73 10.63 -3.25 13.02
C PHE A 73 10.66 -4.76 13.22
N GLU A 74 11.03 -5.19 14.43
CA GLU A 74 11.13 -6.61 14.77
C GLU A 74 9.75 -7.22 15.03
N VAL A 75 9.54 -8.42 14.50
CA VAL A 75 8.36 -9.25 14.76
C VAL A 75 8.87 -10.59 15.28
N THR A 76 8.29 -11.06 16.37
CA THR A 76 8.65 -12.32 17.01
C THR A 76 7.43 -13.23 17.12
N SER A 77 7.69 -14.52 17.28
CA SER A 77 6.66 -15.52 17.56
C SER A 77 7.20 -16.54 18.55
N GLU A 78 6.37 -16.91 19.52
CA GLU A 78 6.62 -18.07 20.38
C GLU A 78 6.47 -19.38 19.62
N ASN A 79 5.82 -19.39 18.45
CA ASN A 79 5.64 -20.57 17.60
C ASN A 79 6.74 -20.77 16.55
N LEU A 80 7.80 -19.98 16.62
CA LEU A 80 8.95 -20.09 15.72
C LEU A 80 10.21 -20.43 16.52
N HIS A 81 10.81 -21.57 16.21
CA HIS A 81 11.99 -22.06 16.90
C HIS A 81 13.06 -22.48 15.91
N ASP A 82 14.26 -21.90 16.06
CA ASP A 82 15.41 -22.18 15.19
C ASP A 82 15.08 -22.07 13.69
N GLY A 83 14.20 -21.13 13.34
CA GLY A 83 13.76 -20.88 11.96
C GLY A 83 12.66 -21.82 11.45
N VAL A 84 12.09 -22.68 12.30
CA VAL A 84 11.04 -23.63 11.93
C VAL A 84 9.75 -23.32 12.68
N TRP A 85 8.63 -23.28 11.95
CA TRP A 85 7.30 -23.09 12.53
C TRP A 85 6.82 -24.35 13.24
N ASP A 86 6.20 -24.17 14.41
CA ASP A 86 5.63 -25.26 15.19
C ASP A 86 4.58 -26.04 14.41
N VAL A 87 4.53 -27.36 14.65
CA VAL A 87 3.50 -28.23 14.07
C VAL A 87 2.09 -27.79 14.45
N GLU A 88 1.85 -27.18 15.60
CA GLU A 88 0.49 -26.81 16.01
C GLU A 88 -0.18 -25.79 15.08
N ILE A 89 0.62 -24.96 14.40
CA ILE A 89 0.08 -23.94 13.50
C ILE A 89 -0.32 -24.52 12.14
N SER A 90 0.12 -25.73 11.80
CA SER A 90 -0.08 -26.29 10.46
C SER A 90 -1.48 -26.85 10.24
N HIS A 91 -1.87 -26.89 8.98
CA HIS A 91 -3.15 -27.45 8.52
C HIS A 91 -3.09 -28.96 8.37
N ASP A 92 -1.92 -29.49 7.99
CA ASP A 92 -1.76 -30.88 7.61
C ASP A 92 -1.55 -31.83 8.80
N LYS A 93 -0.72 -31.42 9.76
CA LYS A 93 -0.31 -32.22 10.93
C LYS A 93 -0.75 -31.58 12.26
N GLY A 94 -1.12 -30.31 12.22
CA GLY A 94 -1.42 -29.46 13.36
C GLY A 94 -2.91 -29.27 13.65
N PHE A 95 -3.22 -28.09 14.18
CA PHE A 95 -4.57 -27.71 14.61
C PHE A 95 -5.10 -26.45 13.91
N ASP A 96 -4.42 -25.96 12.86
CA ASP A 96 -4.72 -24.66 12.23
C ASP A 96 -4.82 -23.51 13.25
N ARG A 97 -3.95 -23.51 14.27
CA ARG A 97 -3.88 -22.37 15.18
C ARG A 97 -3.02 -21.29 14.56
N SER A 98 -3.58 -20.12 14.28
CA SER A 98 -2.77 -18.98 13.83
C SER A 98 -1.61 -18.74 14.80
N PRO A 99 -0.38 -18.46 14.32
CA PRO A 99 0.76 -18.31 15.20
C PRO A 99 0.55 -17.13 16.16
N GLN A 100 1.07 -17.28 17.38
CA GLN A 100 1.28 -16.13 18.26
C GLN A 100 2.26 -15.17 17.57
N LEU A 101 1.98 -13.87 17.61
CA LEU A 101 2.86 -12.85 17.05
C LEU A 101 2.97 -11.67 18.01
N SER A 102 4.13 -11.04 18.09
CA SER A 102 4.36 -9.84 18.89
C SER A 102 5.34 -8.90 18.21
N TRP A 103 5.13 -7.60 18.40
CA TRP A 103 6.03 -6.53 17.96
C TRP A 103 5.91 -5.33 18.91
N GLU A 104 6.85 -4.40 18.81
CA GLU A 104 6.79 -3.14 19.56
C GLU A 104 5.87 -2.13 18.86
N ALA A 105 5.26 -1.23 19.64
CA ALA A 105 4.43 -0.17 19.11
C ALA A 105 5.25 0.76 18.20
N VAL A 106 4.76 1.00 16.98
CA VAL A 106 5.37 1.92 16.01
C VAL A 106 4.80 3.32 16.19
N ASP A 107 5.66 4.32 16.36
CA ASP A 107 5.22 5.71 16.55
C ASP A 107 4.39 6.21 15.36
N GLY A 108 3.26 6.85 15.67
CA GLY A 108 2.28 7.31 14.69
C GLY A 108 1.37 6.23 14.08
N ALA A 109 1.57 4.94 14.40
CA ALA A 109 0.69 3.87 13.96
C ALA A 109 -0.55 3.76 14.85
N SER A 110 -1.71 3.56 14.24
CA SER A 110 -2.99 3.32 14.95
C SER A 110 -3.54 1.91 14.69
N PHE A 111 -3.07 1.24 13.63
CA PHE A 111 -3.52 -0.09 13.23
C PHE A 111 -2.36 -0.90 12.67
N TYR A 112 -2.51 -2.22 12.71
CA TYR A 112 -1.59 -3.17 12.12
C TYR A 112 -2.35 -4.13 11.21
N VAL A 113 -1.79 -4.39 10.04
CA VAL A 113 -2.27 -5.44 9.13
C VAL A 113 -1.22 -6.53 9.06
N VAL A 114 -1.65 -7.78 9.21
CA VAL A 114 -0.77 -8.94 9.14
C VAL A 114 -1.10 -9.78 7.92
N TYR A 115 -0.08 -10.27 7.23
CA TYR A 115 -0.17 -11.28 6.19
C TYR A 115 0.77 -12.43 6.51
N MET A 116 0.38 -13.66 6.19
CA MET A 116 1.29 -14.80 6.12
C MET A 116 1.26 -15.37 4.71
N ILE A 117 2.41 -15.43 4.04
CA ILE A 117 2.52 -15.84 2.64
C ILE A 117 3.55 -16.96 2.51
N ASP A 118 3.20 -17.98 1.74
CA ASP A 118 4.13 -19.00 1.23
C ASP A 118 4.64 -18.58 -0.16
N PRO A 119 5.84 -17.97 -0.26
CA PRO A 119 6.43 -17.62 -1.55
C PRO A 119 6.76 -18.84 -2.42
N ASP A 120 7.06 -20.00 -1.82
CA ASP A 120 7.41 -21.22 -2.54
C ASP A 120 6.17 -21.87 -3.19
N GLY A 121 4.99 -21.64 -2.59
CA GLY A 121 3.66 -22.00 -3.08
C GLY A 121 3.04 -21.02 -4.08
N SER A 122 3.84 -20.25 -4.84
CA SER A 122 3.36 -19.19 -5.75
C SER A 122 2.68 -18.01 -5.03
N ASN A 123 3.30 -17.53 -3.94
CA ASN A 123 2.73 -16.51 -3.05
C ASN A 123 1.35 -16.91 -2.51
N TRP A 124 1.23 -18.13 -1.98
CA TRP A 124 -0.01 -18.60 -1.40
C TRP A 124 -0.31 -17.83 -0.12
N LEU A 125 -1.50 -17.24 0.00
CA LEU A 125 -1.88 -16.45 1.17
C LEU A 125 -2.51 -17.35 2.24
N HIS A 126 -1.85 -17.45 3.39
CA HIS A 126 -2.26 -18.29 4.51
C HIS A 126 -3.03 -17.53 5.59
N MET A 127 -2.77 -16.23 5.74
CA MET A 127 -3.37 -15.43 6.80
C MET A 127 -3.60 -13.99 6.35
N THR A 128 -4.70 -13.41 6.82
CA THR A 128 -4.84 -11.95 6.92
C THR A 128 -5.36 -11.59 8.29
N ALA A 129 -4.80 -10.57 8.93
CA ALA A 129 -5.35 -10.02 10.18
C ALA A 129 -5.39 -8.49 10.14
N LEU A 130 -6.28 -7.90 10.94
CA LEU A 130 -6.34 -6.47 11.22
C LEU A 130 -6.51 -6.29 12.72
N THR A 131 -5.62 -5.55 13.36
CA THR A 131 -5.67 -5.29 14.79
C THR A 131 -5.22 -3.86 15.11
N SER A 132 -5.62 -3.35 16.28
CA SER A 132 -5.02 -2.15 16.89
C SER A 132 -3.97 -2.49 17.93
N ASP A 133 -3.88 -3.76 18.35
CA ASP A 133 -2.92 -4.24 19.33
C ASP A 133 -1.57 -4.55 18.66
N THR A 134 -0.55 -4.73 19.49
CA THR A 134 0.83 -5.04 19.03
C THR A 134 1.17 -6.53 19.14
N HIS A 135 0.15 -7.37 19.28
CA HIS A 135 0.27 -8.81 19.33
C HIS A 135 -0.96 -9.48 18.73
N LEU A 136 -0.80 -10.75 18.36
CA LEU A 136 -1.88 -11.69 18.10
C LEU A 136 -1.68 -12.90 19.02
N ASP A 137 -2.74 -13.27 19.74
CA ASP A 137 -2.75 -14.47 20.57
C ASP A 137 -2.79 -15.74 19.70
N PRO A 138 -2.25 -16.87 20.18
CA PRO A 138 -2.28 -18.12 19.44
C PRO A 138 -3.72 -18.54 19.11
N GLY A 139 -3.99 -18.81 17.84
CA GLY A 139 -5.30 -19.24 17.33
C GLY A 139 -6.39 -18.17 17.34
N CYS A 140 -6.07 -16.89 17.54
CA CYS A 140 -7.09 -15.83 17.55
C CYS A 140 -7.58 -15.43 16.15
N GLU A 141 -6.77 -15.62 15.11
CA GLU A 141 -7.12 -15.20 13.74
C GLU A 141 -7.92 -16.29 13.04
N GLN A 142 -9.16 -15.97 12.68
CA GLN A 142 -10.07 -16.90 12.02
C GLN A 142 -9.82 -17.00 10.52
N ASN A 143 -9.29 -15.94 9.90
CA ASN A 143 -8.93 -15.96 8.49
C ASN A 143 -7.50 -16.49 8.31
N TYR A 144 -7.32 -17.74 8.72
CA TYR A 144 -6.06 -18.46 8.75
C TYR A 144 -6.26 -19.90 8.26
N ILE A 145 -5.35 -20.36 7.41
CA ILE A 145 -5.13 -21.78 7.09
C ILE A 145 -3.63 -21.99 7.17
N GLY A 146 -3.19 -22.93 8.00
CA GLY A 146 -1.78 -23.10 8.33
C GLY A 146 -0.91 -23.61 7.19
N PRO A 147 0.38 -23.87 7.43
CA PRO A 147 1.25 -24.59 6.50
C PRO A 147 0.71 -25.99 6.13
N TYR A 148 0.82 -26.38 4.86
CA TYR A 148 0.55 -27.74 4.34
C TYR A 148 1.24 -27.97 2.98
N PRO A 149 2.57 -27.81 2.90
CA PRO A 149 3.25 -27.94 1.63
C PRO A 149 3.17 -29.39 1.12
N PRO A 150 2.87 -29.61 -0.17
CA PRO A 150 2.62 -30.94 -0.71
C PRO A 150 3.88 -31.82 -0.77
N ASN A 151 5.06 -31.21 -0.81
CA ASN A 151 6.36 -31.87 -0.73
C ASN A 151 7.43 -30.87 -0.28
N GLY A 152 8.60 -31.39 0.10
CA GLY A 152 9.76 -30.55 0.42
C GLY A 152 9.56 -29.71 1.67
N THR A 153 10.36 -28.66 1.82
CA THR A 153 10.22 -27.66 2.88
C THR A 153 9.88 -26.34 2.22
N HIS A 154 8.82 -25.71 2.69
CA HIS A 154 8.40 -24.38 2.22
C HIS A 154 8.72 -23.34 3.29
N THR A 155 8.98 -22.13 2.82
CA THR A 155 9.12 -20.94 3.63
C THR A 155 7.76 -20.28 3.79
N TYR A 156 7.47 -19.80 4.99
CA TYR A 156 6.30 -19.01 5.30
C TYR A 156 6.75 -17.69 5.93
N VAL A 157 6.32 -16.59 5.33
CA VAL A 157 6.73 -15.25 5.69
C VAL A 157 5.54 -14.48 6.24
N VAL A 158 5.66 -14.06 7.50
CA VAL A 158 4.72 -13.14 8.14
C VAL A 158 5.21 -11.71 7.88
N TYR A 159 4.30 -10.86 7.41
CA TYR A 159 4.51 -9.41 7.29
C TYR A 159 3.52 -8.68 8.19
N VAL A 160 4.01 -7.73 8.97
CA VAL A 160 3.18 -6.84 9.80
C VAL A 160 3.37 -5.41 9.30
N PHE A 161 2.31 -4.74 8.86
CA PHE A 161 2.36 -3.35 8.41
C PHE A 161 1.78 -2.42 9.45
N ALA A 162 2.56 -1.44 9.88
CA ALA A 162 2.10 -0.38 10.77
C ALA A 162 1.43 0.74 9.95
N LEU A 163 0.16 1.02 10.25
CA LEU A 163 -0.69 1.93 9.48
C LEU A 163 -1.13 3.14 10.30
N LYS A 164 -1.21 4.31 9.63
CA LYS A 164 -1.79 5.53 10.19
C LYS A 164 -3.31 5.45 10.32
N GLU A 165 -3.97 4.92 9.31
CA GLU A 165 -5.42 4.74 9.25
C GLU A 165 -5.80 3.28 8.98
N MET A 166 -6.95 2.87 9.54
CA MET A 166 -7.48 1.53 9.34
C MET A 166 -7.67 1.23 7.86
N LYS A 167 -7.18 0.05 7.45
CA LYS A 167 -7.42 -0.50 6.12
C LYS A 167 -7.55 -2.01 6.20
N THR A 168 -8.63 -2.54 5.62
CA THR A 168 -8.87 -3.98 5.60
C THR A 168 -7.83 -4.66 4.69
N PRO A 169 -7.19 -5.75 5.16
CA PRO A 169 -6.32 -6.54 4.29
C PRO A 169 -7.11 -7.12 3.11
N GLY A 170 -6.56 -6.99 1.90
CA GLY A 170 -7.08 -7.68 0.72
C GLY A 170 -6.44 -9.05 0.51
N GLY A 171 -7.04 -9.85 -0.38
CA GLY A 171 -6.53 -11.16 -0.81
C GLY A 171 -7.38 -12.33 -0.29
N PRO A 172 -7.68 -13.34 -1.12
CA PRO A 172 -8.34 -14.55 -0.65
C PRO A 172 -7.35 -15.45 0.11
N VAL A 173 -7.66 -15.80 1.35
CA VAL A 173 -6.91 -16.82 2.10
C VAL A 173 -7.10 -18.19 1.43
N ASN A 174 -6.06 -19.02 1.52
CA ASN A 174 -5.96 -20.31 0.85
C ASN A 174 -6.05 -20.20 -0.68
N SER A 175 -5.29 -19.26 -1.24
CA SER A 175 -5.18 -19.03 -2.68
C SER A 175 -3.90 -18.26 -3.02
N PRO A 176 -3.42 -18.32 -4.28
CA PRO A 176 -2.36 -17.44 -4.74
C PRO A 176 -2.76 -15.97 -4.62
N CYS A 177 -1.84 -15.12 -4.20
CA CYS A 177 -2.04 -13.66 -4.14
C CYS A 177 -1.09 -12.92 -5.09
N ASP A 178 -1.29 -11.59 -5.21
CA ASP A 178 -0.49 -10.72 -6.07
C ASP A 178 0.96 -10.52 -5.57
N GLY A 179 1.32 -11.14 -4.44
CA GLY A 179 2.59 -10.96 -3.75
C GLY A 179 2.62 -9.71 -2.87
N ILE A 180 3.55 -9.70 -1.91
CA ILE A 180 3.55 -8.72 -0.82
C ILE A 180 3.68 -7.26 -1.28
N ARG A 181 4.47 -7.00 -2.34
CA ARG A 181 4.72 -5.63 -2.83
C ARG A 181 3.44 -4.98 -3.36
N GLU A 182 2.64 -5.73 -4.11
CA GLU A 182 1.37 -5.23 -4.66
C GLU A 182 0.33 -5.07 -3.54
N MET A 183 0.28 -6.01 -2.59
CA MET A 183 -0.60 -5.91 -1.43
C MET A 183 -0.25 -4.70 -0.55
N ALA A 184 1.04 -4.47 -0.28
CA ALA A 184 1.53 -3.31 0.46
C ALA A 184 1.25 -1.99 -0.29
N SER A 185 1.35 -1.96 -1.63
CA SER A 185 0.96 -0.80 -2.44
C SER A 185 -0.51 -0.42 -2.22
N LYS A 186 -1.40 -1.41 -2.20
CA LYS A 186 -2.82 -1.22 -1.90
C LYS A 186 -3.03 -0.74 -0.46
N LEU A 187 -2.31 -1.30 0.52
CA LEU A 187 -2.38 -0.85 1.92
C LEU A 187 -1.84 0.57 2.13
N ASN A 188 -0.84 0.98 1.35
CA ASN A 188 -0.20 2.29 1.46
C ASN A 188 -1.10 3.45 1.00
N THR A 189 -2.29 3.16 0.46
CA THR A 189 -3.28 4.19 0.13
C THR A 189 -4.26 4.41 1.27
N PHE A 190 -4.57 5.66 1.58
CA PHE A 190 -5.64 6.07 2.49
C PHE A 190 -7.02 5.90 1.84
N ASN A 191 -8.10 6.04 2.62
CA ASN A 191 -9.48 5.95 2.13
C ASN A 191 -9.84 7.05 1.12
N ASN A 192 -9.18 8.21 1.20
CA ASN A 192 -9.33 9.30 0.23
C ASN A 192 -8.46 9.13 -1.03
N SER A 193 -7.78 7.98 -1.19
CA SER A 193 -6.83 7.67 -2.26
C SER A 193 -5.49 8.43 -2.22
N ASP A 194 -5.18 9.15 -1.13
CA ASP A 194 -3.82 9.64 -0.89
C ASP A 194 -2.90 8.45 -0.58
N VAL A 195 -1.57 8.60 -0.72
CA VAL A 195 -0.58 7.55 -0.38
C VAL A 195 0.19 7.91 0.89
N GLY A 196 0.84 6.93 1.49
CA GLY A 196 1.65 7.10 2.70
C GLY A 196 0.94 6.65 3.97
N ASN A 197 0.01 5.70 3.85
CA ASN A 197 -0.68 5.09 4.99
C ASN A 197 0.23 4.14 5.78
N ILE A 198 1.18 3.47 5.11
CA ILE A 198 2.19 2.63 5.78
C ILE A 198 3.28 3.53 6.36
N ILE A 199 3.66 3.25 7.61
CA ILE A 199 4.79 3.89 8.30
C ILE A 199 6.03 3.01 8.18
N ALA A 200 5.89 1.76 8.60
CA ALA A 200 6.96 0.77 8.66
C ALA A 200 6.37 -0.63 8.49
N TYR A 201 7.22 -1.63 8.31
CA TYR A 201 6.80 -3.03 8.31
C TYR A 201 7.78 -3.94 9.06
N GLY A 202 7.25 -5.00 9.63
CA GLY A 202 8.03 -6.09 10.19
C GLY A 202 7.92 -7.34 9.32
N GLU A 203 8.94 -8.17 9.34
CA GLU A 203 9.01 -9.43 8.60
C GLU A 203 9.53 -10.53 9.52
N LEU A 204 8.85 -11.67 9.54
CA LEU A 204 9.27 -12.87 10.25
C LEU A 204 9.19 -14.07 9.31
N ARG A 205 10.32 -14.79 9.17
CA ARG A 205 10.45 -15.93 8.27
C ARG A 205 10.61 -17.21 9.06
N GLY A 206 9.90 -18.25 8.64
CA GLY A 206 10.12 -19.60 9.14
C GLY A 206 9.83 -20.64 8.09
N GLU A 207 10.44 -21.80 8.23
CA GLU A 207 10.26 -22.96 7.37
C GLU A 207 9.25 -23.93 7.98
N TYR A 208 8.59 -24.72 7.13
CA TYR A 208 7.79 -25.84 7.57
C TYR A 208 7.94 -27.02 6.59
N PRO A 209 8.26 -28.24 7.09
CA PRO A 209 8.44 -29.42 6.26
C PRO A 209 7.10 -30.05 5.88
N GLY A 210 6.94 -30.32 4.59
CA GLY A 210 5.82 -31.04 4.00
C GLY A 210 5.78 -32.51 4.38
N MET A 211 4.82 -33.22 3.80
CA MET A 211 4.72 -34.68 3.94
C MET A 211 5.77 -35.42 3.12
#